data_AF-A0A3D1CGZ4-F1
#
_entry.id   AF-A0A3D1CGZ4-F1
#
_cell.length_a   1.000
_cell.length_b   1.000
_cell.length_c   1.000
_cell.angle_alpha   90.00
_cell.angle_beta   90.00
_cell.angle_gamma   90.00
#
_symmetry.space_group_name_H-M   'P 1'
#
loop_
_entity.id
_entity.type
_entity.pdbx_description
1 polymer ?
#
loop_
_entity_poly.entity_id
_entity_poly.type
_entity_poly.pdbx_seq_one_letter_code
_entity_poly.pdbx_strand_id
1 'polypeptide(L)' 'MAEQTSQRQIVLDTETTGLSTADDHRIIEIGCVELVNRRLTGETFHQYINPQREIDAGAIEVHGITN' A
#
# COMPACT_ATOMS: atom_id res chain seq x y z
N MET A 1 20.75 19.67 -26.39
CA MET A 1 20.16 18.35 -26.10
C MET A 1 19.38 18.52 -24.81
N ALA A 2 18.05 18.37 -24.82
CA ALA A 2 17.27 18.54 -23.61
C ALA A 2 17.48 17.32 -22.70
N GLU A 3 17.86 17.57 -21.45
CA GLU A 3 17.94 16.57 -20.40
C GLU A 3 16.53 16.02 -20.18
N GLN A 4 16.29 14.78 -20.61
CA GLN A 4 15.04 14.08 -20.30
C GLN A 4 15.09 13.73 -18.81
N THR A 5 14.53 14.59 -17.97
CA THR A 5 14.28 14.26 -16.57
C THR A 5 13.34 13.07 -16.52
N SER A 6 13.86 11.91 -16.13
CA SER A 6 13.06 10.71 -16.00
C SER A 6 12.04 10.91 -14.87
N GLN A 7 10.75 10.92 -15.19
CA GLN A 7 9.71 11.14 -14.18
C GLN A 7 9.55 9.84 -13.38
N ARG A 8 10.10 9.84 -12.16
CA ARG A 8 9.94 8.74 -11.19
C ARG A 8 8.61 8.90 -10.46
N GLN A 9 7.87 7.81 -10.34
CA GLN A 9 6.59 7.73 -9.63
C GLN A 9 6.58 6.46 -8.76
N ILE A 10 5.93 6.53 -7.60
CA ILE A 10 5.64 5.35 -6.79
C ILE A 10 4.13 5.17 -6.79
N VAL A 11 3.68 3.99 -7.21
CA VAL A 11 2.29 3.58 -7.00
C VAL A 11 2.23 2.90 -5.66
N LEU A 12 1.33 3.38 -4.80
CA LEU A 12 1.11 2.91 -3.45
C LEU A 12 -0.32 2.38 -3.35
N ASP A 13 -0.44 1.21 -2.75
CA ASP A 13 -1.70 0.63 -2.31
C ASP A 13 -1.57 0.18 -0.85
N THR A 14 -2.64 0.28 -0.10
CA THR A 14 -2.64 -0.04 1.34
C THR A 14 -3.89 -0.80 1.72
N GLU A 15 -3.71 -1.86 2.50
CA GLU A 15 -4.81 -2.53 3.20
C GLU A 15 -4.87 -2.04 4.65
N THR A 16 -6.07 -1.97 5.20
CA THR A 16 -6.32 -1.42 6.54
C THR A 16 -7.23 -2.33 7.35
N THR A 17 -7.22 -2.16 8.68
CA THR A 17 -8.12 -2.88 9.58
C THR A 17 -9.61 -2.56 9.37
N GLY A 18 -9.96 -1.63 8.47
CA GLY A 18 -11.29 -1.05 8.23
C GLY A 18 -11.20 0.30 7.50
N LEU A 19 -12.34 0.89 7.12
CA LEU A 19 -12.37 1.98 6.11
C LEU A 19 -12.14 3.39 6.66
N SER A 20 -12.54 3.66 7.91
CA SER A 20 -12.62 5.01 8.48
C SER A 20 -11.47 5.30 9.45
N THR A 21 -10.68 6.35 9.17
CA THR A 21 -9.61 6.79 10.08
C THR A 21 -10.15 7.36 11.39
N ALA A 22 -11.39 7.84 11.41
CA ALA A 22 -12.05 8.34 12.62
C ALA A 22 -12.30 7.23 13.66
N ASP A 23 -12.36 5.96 13.22
CA ASP A 23 -12.59 4.78 14.06
C ASP A 23 -11.27 4.07 14.46
N ASP A 24 -10.15 4.80 14.39
CA ASP A 24 -8.78 4.33 14.67
C ASP A 24 -8.36 3.11 13.83
N HIS A 25 -8.88 2.98 12.61
CA HIS A 25 -8.40 1.94 11.69
C HIS A 25 -6.97 2.24 11.24
N ARG A 26 -6.17 1.17 11.13
CA ARG A 26 -4.73 1.24 10.90
C ARG A 26 -4.36 0.47 9.66
N ILE A 27 -3.24 0.84 9.05
CA ILE A 27 -2.64 0.11 7.94
C ILE A 27 -2.12 -1.24 8.45
N ILE A 28 -2.39 -2.29 7.69
CA ILE A 28 -1.89 -3.66 7.93
C ILE A 28 -0.97 -4.15 6.82
N GLU A 29 -1.02 -3.53 5.64
CA GLU A 29 -0.15 -3.84 4.50
C GLU A 29 0.21 -2.57 3.74
N ILE A 30 1.46 -2.48 3.29
CA ILE A 30 1.92 -1.48 2.33
C ILE A 30 2.48 -2.20 1.11
N GLY A 31 1.90 -1.92 -0.07
CA GLY A 31 2.40 -2.37 -1.36
C GLY A 31 2.82 -1.18 -2.23
N CYS A 32 4.07 -1.18 -2.69
CA CYS A 32 4.61 -0.15 -3.57
C CYS A 32 5.29 -0.76 -4.78
N VAL A 33 5.05 -0.15 -5.95
CA VAL A 33 5.84 -0.41 -7.17
C VAL A 33 6.39 0.89 -7.73
N GLU A 34 7.63 0.86 -8.18
CA GLU A 34 8.28 2.01 -8.79
C GLU A 34 8.05 2.03 -10.31
N LEU A 35 7.74 3.23 -10.82
CA LEU A 35 7.65 3.55 -12.23
C LEU A 35 8.66 4.63 -12.59
N VAL A 36 9.32 4.47 -13.73
CA VAL A 36 10.09 5.53 -14.39
C VAL A 36 9.56 5.70 -15.79
N ASN A 37 9.14 6.92 -16.14
CA ASN A 37 8.50 7.21 -17.44
C ASN A 37 7.35 6.24 -17.75
N ARG A 38 6.51 5.97 -16.73
CA ARG A 38 5.35 5.06 -16.78
C ARG A 38 5.67 3.60 -17.09
N ARG A 39 6.91 3.16 -16.91
CA ARG A 39 7.33 1.75 -17.01
C ARG A 39 7.76 1.24 -15.65
N LEU A 40 7.34 0.01 -15.30
CA LEU A 40 7.78 -0.68 -14.09
C LEU A 40 9.30 -0.84 -14.12
N THR A 41 9.95 -0.49 -13.01
CA THR A 41 11.40 -0.69 -12.86
C THR A 41 11.73 -2.07 -12.31
N GLY A 42 10.76 -2.72 -11.64
CA GLY A 42 10.95 -3.98 -10.92
C GLY A 42 11.27 -3.79 -9.44
N GLU A 43 11.60 -2.56 -9.02
CA GLU A 43 11.74 -2.23 -7.61
C GLU A 43 10.36 -2.23 -6.94
N THR A 44 10.25 -3.00 -5.87
CA THR A 44 9.03 -3.15 -5.09
C THR A 44 9.34 -3.00 -3.61
N PHE A 45 8.36 -2.49 -2.86
CA PHE A 45 8.38 -2.54 -1.40
C PHE A 45 7.07 -3.16 -0.97
N HIS A 46 7.14 -4.21 -0.15
CA HIS A 46 5.98 -4.94 0.34
C HIS A 46 6.19 -5.30 1.80
N GLN A 47 5.26 -4.91 2.67
CA GLN A 47 5.42 -5.11 4.10
C GLN A 47 4.06 -5.23 4.80
N TYR A 48 3.93 -6.26 5.63
CA TYR A 48 2.87 -6.36 6.63
C TYR A 48 3.24 -5.60 7.90
N ILE A 49 2.25 -4.97 8.52
CA ILE A 49 2.39 -4.16 9.74
C ILE A 49 1.43 -4.71 10.79
N ASN A 50 1.93 -4.93 12.01
CA ASN A 50 1.06 -5.27 13.13
C ASN A 50 0.27 -4.01 13.55
N PRO A 51 -1.07 -4.00 13.40
CA PRO A 51 -1.87 -2.82 13.70
C PRO A 51 -2.04 -2.56 15.20
N GLN A 52 -1.65 -3.51 16.06
CA GLN A 52 -1.90 -3.48 17.52
C GLN A 52 -3.39 -3.35 17.87
N ARG A 53 -4.27 -3.90 17.01
CA ARG A 53 -5.73 -4.00 17.20
C ARG A 53 -6.30 -5.15 16.36
N GLU A 54 -7.57 -5.47 16.60
CA GLU A 54 -8.31 -6.40 15.75
C GLU A 54 -8.66 -5.78 14.38
N ILE A 55 -8.73 -6.64 13.36
CA ILE A 55 -9.18 -6.32 12.00
C ILE A 55 -10.70 -6.51 11.94
N ASP A 56 -11.41 -5.55 11.36
CA ASP A 56 -12.85 -5.66 11.17
C ASP A 56 -13.20 -6.81 10.22
N ALA A 57 -14.25 -7.57 10.54
CA ALA A 57 -14.67 -8.72 9.75
C ALA A 57 -14.91 -8.37 8.26
N GLY A 58 -15.48 -7.20 7.98
CA GLY A 58 -15.67 -6.73 6.60
C GLY A 58 -14.37 -6.47 5.85
N ALA A 59 -13.30 -6.06 6.53
CA ALA A 59 -11.98 -5.92 5.90
C ALA A 59 -11.35 -7.29 5.61
N ILE A 60 -11.48 -8.25 6.56
CA ILE A 60 -11.05 -9.64 6.36
C ILE A 60 -11.75 -10.27 5.15
N GLU A 61 -13.05 -10.04 4.97
CA GLU A 61 -13.80 -10.57 3.82
C GLU A 61 -13.32 -10.00 2.47
N VAL A 62 -12.74 -8.80 2.46
CA VAL A 62 -12.27 -8.12 1.25
C VAL A 62 -10.84 -8.55 0.87
N HIS A 63 -9.88 -8.40 1.79
CA HIS A 63 -8.46 -8.63 1.48
C HIS A 63 -7.93 -9.98 2.00
N GLY A 64 -8.65 -10.67 2.90
CA GLY A 64 -8.28 -12.00 3.40
C GLY A 64 -7.09 -12.06 4.38
N ILE A 65 -6.68 -10.93 4.95
CA ILE A 65 -5.53 -10.82 5.88
C ILE A 65 -6.08 -10.94 7.29
N THR A 66 -5.41 -11.76 8.11
CA THR A 66 -5.79 -12.03 9.50
C THR A 66 -4.63 -11.76 10.43
N ASN A 67 -4.94 -11.61 11.73
CA ASN A 67 -3.97 -11.43 12.82
C ASN A 67 -3.31 -12.73 13.24
#